data_AF-A0A640UIS6-F1
#
_entry.id   AF-A0A640UIS6-F1
#
_cell.length_a   1.000
_cell.length_b   1.000
_cell.length_c   1.000
_cell.angle_alpha   90.00
_cell.angle_beta   90.00
_cell.angle_gamma   90.00
#
_symmetry.space_group_name_H-M   'P 1'
#
loop_
_entity.id
_entity.type
_entity.pdbx_description
1 polymer ?
#
loop_
_entity_poly.entity_id
_entity_poly.type
_entity_poly.pdbx_seq_one_letter_code
_entity_poly.pdbx_strand_id
1 'polypeptide(L)'
;MNRSYAARIRRVALTAAAGAALAVTVTACGSTDGSGSGSADGAKATASSSGEASQDGSGSGKSTGSSSNQGASSSNQGASSSGGAAAKDGSSSSGSQSAPSGDKKGYGQVCGANDLKFSTSSETQAGGYILLSARAKPGITCTIPGALPSVSFGSKGIEAANAEQAVGPAIKLSGSKTVYAGINPKTTNGNGGTEFTFLIAGIGASDPNPASVSTGPVTVDKPIVTNWHTAPTDAVPGDGTDS
;
A
#
# COMPACT_ATOMS: atom_id res chain seq x y z
N MET A 1 25.49 45.16 16.90
CA MET A 1 24.11 45.65 17.18
C MET A 1 23.20 44.45 17.40
N ASN A 2 22.65 44.32 18.60
CA ASN A 2 21.72 43.26 18.99
C ASN A 2 20.34 43.54 18.39
N ARG A 3 19.75 42.58 17.67
CA ARG A 3 18.34 42.62 17.31
C ARG A 3 17.63 41.43 17.96
N SER A 4 16.93 41.76 19.03
CA SER A 4 16.12 40.87 19.85
C SER A 4 14.94 40.28 19.05
N TYR A 5 14.70 38.99 19.28
CA TYR A 5 13.54 38.23 18.85
C TYR A 5 12.24 38.80 19.47
N ALA A 6 11.21 39.02 18.65
CA ALA A 6 9.86 39.30 19.11
C ALA A 6 8.94 38.12 18.74
N ALA A 7 8.79 37.18 19.67
CA ALA A 7 7.79 36.12 19.58
C ALA A 7 6.40 36.73 19.85
N ARG A 8 5.49 36.68 18.86
CA ARG A 8 4.07 37.00 19.05
C ARG A 8 3.29 35.70 19.21
N ILE A 9 3.13 35.28 20.46
CA ILE A 9 2.23 34.21 20.88
C ILE A 9 0.79 34.75 20.81
N ARG A 10 -0.04 34.22 19.90
CA ARG A 10 -1.49 34.42 19.96
C ARG A 10 -2.12 33.22 20.66
N ARG A 11 -2.54 33.43 21.90
CA ARG A 11 -3.44 32.53 22.63
C ARG A 11 -4.86 32.81 22.14
N VAL A 12 -5.57 31.80 21.64
CA VAL A 12 -7.02 31.85 21.46
C VAL A 12 -7.62 30.81 22.39
N ALA A 13 -8.49 31.28 23.27
CA ALA A 13 -9.14 30.50 24.31
C ALA A 13 -10.46 29.87 23.83
N LEU A 14 -10.89 28.88 24.63
CA LEU A 14 -12.05 28.00 24.54
C LEU A 14 -13.38 28.61 24.04
N THR A 15 -14.16 27.75 23.39
CA THR A 15 -15.61 27.67 23.62
C THR A 15 -16.05 26.20 23.68
N ALA A 16 -16.55 25.80 24.85
CA ALA A 16 -17.27 24.55 25.07
C ALA A 16 -18.76 24.76 24.76
N ALA A 17 -19.39 23.79 24.11
CA ALA A 17 -20.84 23.68 24.05
C ALA A 17 -21.22 22.23 24.36
N ALA A 18 -21.83 22.03 25.53
CA ALA A 18 -22.56 20.82 25.88
C ALA A 18 -24.00 20.95 25.36
N GLY A 19 -24.57 19.86 24.86
CA GLY A 19 -25.97 19.80 24.42
C GLY A 19 -26.40 18.36 24.19
N ALA A 20 -27.52 17.97 24.80
CA ALA A 20 -27.91 16.62 25.17
C ALA A 20 -28.78 15.88 24.14
N ALA A 21 -28.97 14.59 24.47
CA ALA A 21 -30.23 13.85 24.49
C ALA A 21 -30.40 12.70 23.49
N LEU A 22 -30.62 11.53 24.10
CA LEU A 22 -30.98 10.23 23.55
C LEU A 22 -32.39 10.25 22.96
N ALA A 23 -32.57 9.60 21.80
CA ALA A 23 -33.86 9.05 21.40
C ALA A 23 -33.62 7.73 20.65
N VAL A 24 -33.92 6.62 21.33
CA VAL A 24 -34.02 5.27 20.76
C VAL A 24 -35.48 5.07 20.38
N THR A 25 -35.77 4.89 19.09
CA THR A 25 -37.09 4.43 18.63
C THR A 25 -37.00 2.96 18.27
N VAL A 26 -37.40 2.10 19.19
CA VAL A 26 -37.75 0.70 18.91
C VAL A 26 -39.18 0.66 18.36
N THR A 27 -39.37 0.13 17.15
CA THR A 27 -40.70 -0.25 16.66
C THR A 27 -40.81 -1.76 16.75
N ALA A 28 -41.40 -2.23 17.85
CA ALA A 28 -41.90 -3.58 18.01
C ALA A 28 -43.42 -3.49 18.21
N CYS A 29 -44.17 -3.99 17.24
CA CYS A 29 -45.58 -4.37 17.32
C CYS A 29 -45.85 -5.20 16.06
N GLY A 30 -46.45 -6.38 16.06
CA GLY A 30 -47.13 -7.16 17.08
C GLY A 30 -47.84 -8.30 16.35
N SER A 31 -48.01 -9.42 17.03
CA SER A 31 -48.48 -10.72 16.52
C SER A 31 -49.84 -10.69 15.82
N THR A 32 -50.03 -11.61 14.87
CA THR A 32 -51.35 -12.22 14.65
C THR A 32 -51.16 -13.70 14.32
N ASP A 33 -51.55 -14.54 15.27
CA ASP A 33 -51.76 -15.96 15.09
C ASP A 33 -52.95 -16.20 14.15
N GLY A 34 -52.79 -17.09 13.19
CA GLY A 34 -53.83 -17.43 12.22
C GLY A 34 -53.52 -18.73 11.51
N SER A 35 -53.92 -19.84 12.13
CA SER A 35 -53.86 -21.21 11.62
C SER A 35 -54.48 -21.38 10.24
N GLY A 36 -53.81 -22.16 9.38
CA GLY A 36 -54.35 -22.63 8.10
C GLY A 36 -53.50 -23.75 7.50
N SER A 37 -54.04 -24.95 7.57
CA SER A 37 -53.44 -26.27 7.30
C SER A 37 -53.12 -26.56 5.83
N GLY A 38 -52.15 -27.45 5.57
CA GLY A 38 -52.00 -28.15 4.29
C GLY A 38 -50.64 -28.83 4.04
N SER A 39 -50.53 -30.11 4.45
CA SER A 39 -49.83 -31.29 3.85
C SER A 39 -48.76 -31.10 2.75
N ALA A 40 -47.73 -31.94 2.56
CA ALA A 40 -47.14 -33.12 3.20
C ALA A 40 -45.83 -33.45 2.45
N ASP A 41 -45.05 -34.35 3.03
CA ASP A 41 -44.05 -35.24 2.40
C ASP A 41 -42.65 -34.74 1.98
N GLY A 42 -41.65 -35.51 2.42
CA GLY A 42 -40.45 -35.74 1.62
C GLY A 42 -39.10 -35.43 2.26
N ALA A 43 -38.74 -36.11 3.35
CA ALA A 43 -37.34 -36.21 3.76
C ALA A 43 -36.55 -37.08 2.76
N LYS A 44 -35.40 -36.61 2.27
CA LYS A 44 -34.22 -37.47 2.11
C LYS A 44 -32.92 -36.68 1.93
N ALA A 45 -31.99 -36.92 2.85
CA ALA A 45 -30.58 -36.60 2.71
C ALA A 45 -29.93 -37.44 1.61
N THR A 46 -29.04 -36.83 0.82
CA THR A 46 -28.13 -37.56 -0.07
C THR A 46 -26.70 -37.43 0.48
N ALA A 47 -26.28 -38.48 1.18
CA ALA A 47 -24.88 -38.86 1.28
C ALA A 47 -24.56 -39.82 0.14
N SER A 48 -23.38 -39.73 -0.46
CA SER A 48 -22.83 -40.75 -1.34
C SER A 48 -21.31 -40.77 -1.26
N SER A 49 -20.81 -41.64 -0.40
CA SER A 49 -19.63 -42.48 -0.57
C SER A 49 -20.18 -43.88 -0.92
N SER A 50 -19.58 -44.75 -1.75
CA SER A 50 -18.17 -45.18 -1.83
C SER A 50 -17.98 -46.20 -2.97
N GLY A 51 -16.73 -46.36 -3.44
CA GLY A 51 -16.10 -47.66 -3.77
C GLY A 51 -15.77 -47.89 -5.25
N GLU A 52 -14.70 -48.59 -5.66
CA GLU A 52 -13.53 -49.24 -5.02
C GLU A 52 -12.49 -49.57 -6.14
N ALA A 53 -11.20 -49.61 -5.77
CA ALA A 53 -10.05 -50.45 -6.22
C ALA A 53 -9.89 -50.88 -7.71
N SER A 54 -8.71 -51.00 -8.35
CA SER A 54 -7.40 -51.48 -7.89
C SER A 54 -6.27 -51.20 -8.91
N GLN A 55 -5.03 -51.25 -8.40
CA GLN A 55 -3.82 -51.93 -8.92
C GLN A 55 -2.83 -51.31 -9.93
N ASP A 56 -1.59 -51.26 -9.42
CA ASP A 56 -0.29 -51.67 -9.97
C ASP A 56 0.49 -50.79 -10.94
N GLY A 57 1.79 -50.64 -10.65
CA GLY A 57 2.73 -49.84 -11.45
C GLY A 57 4.01 -49.45 -10.70
N SER A 58 4.87 -50.44 -10.48
CA SER A 58 6.24 -50.34 -9.95
C SER A 58 7.12 -49.25 -10.59
N GLY A 59 8.03 -48.67 -9.80
CA GLY A 59 9.02 -47.72 -10.30
C GLY A 59 10.11 -47.36 -9.29
N SER A 60 11.01 -48.30 -9.03
CA SER A 60 12.25 -48.20 -8.26
C SER A 60 13.18 -47.10 -8.79
N GLY A 61 13.84 -46.35 -7.90
CA GLY A 61 14.86 -45.38 -8.30
C GLY A 61 15.59 -44.72 -7.14
N LYS A 62 16.53 -45.46 -6.55
CA LYS A 62 17.52 -45.03 -5.55
C LYS A 62 18.76 -44.44 -6.23
N SER A 63 19.28 -43.32 -5.73
CA SER A 63 20.71 -42.89 -5.72
C SER A 63 20.77 -41.53 -4.99
N THR A 64 21.26 -41.36 -3.75
CA THR A 64 22.66 -41.36 -3.24
C THR A 64 23.69 -40.76 -4.20
N GLY A 65 24.31 -39.65 -3.79
CA GLY A 65 25.52 -39.12 -4.42
C GLY A 65 25.88 -37.71 -3.97
N SER A 66 26.55 -37.59 -2.83
CA SER A 66 27.36 -36.42 -2.46
C SER A 66 28.51 -36.22 -3.44
N SER A 67 28.85 -34.97 -3.75
CA SER A 67 30.24 -34.56 -3.95
C SER A 67 30.40 -33.05 -3.78
N SER A 68 30.92 -32.73 -2.60
CA SER A 68 31.82 -31.61 -2.34
C SER A 68 32.85 -31.41 -3.44
N ASN A 69 33.11 -30.15 -3.83
CA ASN A 69 34.43 -29.75 -4.29
C ASN A 69 34.84 -28.43 -3.64
N GLN A 70 35.88 -28.53 -2.82
CA GLN A 70 36.67 -27.46 -2.22
C GLN A 70 37.78 -27.03 -3.17
N GLY A 71 38.28 -25.81 -2.96
CA GLY A 71 39.58 -25.33 -3.43
C GLY A 71 39.52 -24.45 -4.67
N ALA A 72 40.24 -23.34 -4.79
CA ALA A 72 41.20 -22.72 -3.89
C ALA A 72 41.37 -21.24 -4.29
N SER A 73 41.77 -20.47 -3.29
CA SER A 73 42.30 -19.11 -3.33
C SER A 73 43.40 -18.87 -4.37
N SER A 74 43.41 -17.67 -4.96
CA SER A 74 44.63 -16.87 -5.04
C SER A 74 44.32 -15.37 -5.14
N SER A 75 44.78 -14.68 -4.12
CA SER A 75 45.03 -13.25 -4.03
C SER A 75 45.92 -12.73 -5.15
N ASN A 76 45.69 -11.51 -5.61
CA ASN A 76 46.79 -10.63 -5.96
C ASN A 76 46.51 -9.18 -5.53
N GLN A 77 47.40 -8.70 -4.66
CA GLN A 77 47.58 -7.33 -4.20
C GLN A 77 48.48 -6.56 -5.17
N GLY A 78 48.41 -5.22 -5.11
CA GLY A 78 49.42 -4.29 -5.65
C GLY A 78 48.76 -3.02 -6.20
N ALA A 79 48.53 -2.00 -5.36
CA ALA A 79 49.42 -0.83 -5.11
C ALA A 79 49.18 0.29 -6.15
N SER A 80 48.44 1.36 -5.81
CA SER A 80 48.82 2.58 -5.08
C SER A 80 49.57 3.64 -5.89
N SER A 81 48.97 4.84 -5.94
CA SER A 81 49.59 6.18 -5.94
C SER A 81 48.42 7.20 -6.10
N SER A 82 47.97 7.94 -5.09
CA SER A 82 48.57 9.02 -4.29
C SER A 82 48.73 10.37 -5.02
N GLY A 83 48.03 11.39 -4.51
CA GLY A 83 48.29 12.83 -4.68
C GLY A 83 47.19 13.57 -5.45
N GLY A 84 46.55 14.63 -4.97
CA GLY A 84 46.68 15.42 -3.74
C GLY A 84 45.68 16.60 -3.76
N ALA A 85 45.29 17.06 -2.56
CA ALA A 85 44.92 18.41 -2.10
C ALA A 85 44.55 19.53 -3.12
N ALA A 86 43.69 20.51 -2.87
CA ALA A 86 42.83 20.90 -1.75
C ALA A 86 41.92 22.08 -2.21
N ALA A 87 40.78 22.22 -1.52
CA ALA A 87 39.97 23.40 -1.20
C ALA A 87 40.00 24.68 -2.07
N LYS A 88 38.81 25.26 -2.33
CA LYS A 88 38.40 26.60 -1.82
C LYS A 88 36.90 26.86 -1.96
N ASP A 89 36.39 27.58 -0.96
CA ASP A 89 35.05 28.11 -0.74
C ASP A 89 34.49 29.04 -1.83
N GLY A 90 33.17 29.21 -1.83
CA GLY A 90 32.58 30.56 -1.90
C GLY A 90 31.52 30.85 -2.98
N SER A 91 30.27 30.84 -2.53
CA SER A 91 29.18 31.79 -2.86
C SER A 91 28.64 32.00 -4.29
N SER A 92 27.32 31.77 -4.35
CA SER A 92 26.25 32.55 -5.00
C SER A 92 26.28 32.78 -6.52
N SER A 93 25.27 32.23 -7.21
CA SER A 93 24.41 33.07 -8.04
C SER A 93 23.05 32.41 -8.26
N SER A 94 22.01 33.20 -7.99
CA SER A 94 20.65 33.02 -8.48
C SER A 94 20.64 32.96 -10.01
N GLY A 95 20.13 31.87 -10.56
CA GLY A 95 19.88 31.73 -11.99
C GLY A 95 18.70 30.79 -12.20
N SER A 96 17.51 31.36 -12.41
CA SER A 96 16.42 30.65 -13.07
C SER A 96 16.91 30.27 -14.47
N GLN A 97 17.26 29.01 -14.68
CA GLN A 97 17.53 28.46 -16.01
C GLN A 97 16.48 27.40 -16.31
N SER A 98 15.59 27.77 -17.24
CA SER A 98 14.81 26.84 -18.05
C SER A 98 15.72 25.72 -18.54
N ALA A 99 15.39 24.48 -18.18
CA ALA A 99 16.18 23.32 -18.59
C ALA A 99 16.02 23.09 -20.11
N PRO A 100 17.13 22.84 -20.84
CA PRO A 100 17.09 22.56 -22.26
C PRO A 100 16.53 21.16 -22.52
N SER A 101 15.79 21.05 -23.62
CA SER A 101 15.31 19.79 -24.17
C SER A 101 16.47 18.95 -24.69
N GLY A 102 16.42 17.64 -24.41
CA GLY A 102 17.17 16.63 -25.15
C GLY A 102 18.40 16.07 -24.44
N ASP A 103 18.16 15.24 -23.43
CA ASP A 103 19.00 14.09 -23.08
C ASP A 103 18.20 13.20 -22.12
N LYS A 104 18.22 11.88 -22.29
CA LYS A 104 17.65 10.92 -21.32
C LYS A 104 18.54 10.89 -20.07
N LYS A 105 18.61 11.99 -19.31
CA LYS A 105 19.22 12.04 -17.97
C LYS A 105 18.15 11.69 -16.96
N GLY A 106 18.12 10.40 -16.61
CA GLY A 106 17.11 9.87 -15.72
C GLY A 106 17.60 8.71 -14.87
N TYR A 107 18.83 8.75 -14.35
CA TYR A 107 19.34 7.72 -13.44
C TYR A 107 19.48 8.32 -12.04
N GLY A 108 18.50 8.05 -11.16
CA GLY A 108 18.56 8.40 -9.74
C GLY A 108 17.55 9.45 -9.24
N GLN A 109 16.63 9.94 -10.08
CA GLN A 109 15.56 10.84 -9.60
C GLN A 109 14.58 10.13 -8.65
N VAL A 110 13.95 10.92 -7.79
CA VAL A 110 12.78 10.50 -7.02
C VAL A 110 11.67 10.11 -7.99
N CYS A 111 10.99 8.98 -7.77
CA CYS A 111 9.85 8.59 -8.60
C CYS A 111 8.70 9.59 -8.43
N GLY A 112 8.08 10.00 -9.53
CA GLY A 112 6.69 10.49 -9.53
C GLY A 112 5.72 9.42 -10.00
N ALA A 113 4.43 9.57 -9.74
CA ALA A 113 3.41 8.63 -10.23
C ALA A 113 3.40 8.52 -11.77
N ASN A 114 3.75 9.58 -12.49
CA ASN A 114 3.95 9.57 -13.94
C ASN A 114 5.07 8.63 -14.43
N ASP A 115 6.04 8.31 -13.59
CA ASP A 115 7.13 7.38 -13.90
C ASP A 115 6.72 5.93 -13.72
N LEU A 116 5.60 5.69 -13.03
CA LEU A 116 5.14 4.37 -12.64
C LEU A 116 3.93 3.93 -13.43
N LYS A 117 3.79 2.61 -13.53
CA LYS A 117 2.55 1.93 -13.91
C LYS A 117 1.94 1.35 -12.64
N PHE A 118 0.73 1.78 -12.34
CA PHE A 118 -0.06 1.27 -11.23
C PHE A 118 -1.06 0.20 -11.70
N SER A 119 -1.39 -0.72 -10.80
CA SER A 119 -2.49 -1.68 -10.92
C SER A 119 -2.99 -2.06 -9.54
N THR A 120 -4.24 -2.51 -9.43
CA THR A 120 -4.82 -2.97 -8.17
C THR A 120 -5.35 -4.39 -8.30
N SER A 121 -5.29 -5.16 -7.22
CA SER A 121 -6.05 -6.40 -7.02
C SER A 121 -6.83 -6.31 -5.71
N SER A 122 -7.95 -7.02 -5.64
CA SER A 122 -8.69 -7.20 -4.39
C SER A 122 -8.22 -8.49 -3.73
N GLU A 123 -7.89 -8.40 -2.46
CA GLU A 123 -7.38 -9.49 -1.63
C GLU A 123 -8.38 -9.77 -0.52
N THR A 124 -8.47 -11.01 -0.04
CA THR A 124 -9.45 -11.45 0.96
C THR A 124 -8.91 -11.50 2.39
N GLN A 125 -7.61 -11.30 2.58
CA GLN A 125 -6.98 -11.29 3.90
C GLN A 125 -7.38 -10.02 4.67
N ALA A 126 -7.26 -10.05 6.01
CA ALA A 126 -7.54 -8.91 6.88
C ALA A 126 -8.94 -8.28 6.67
N GLY A 127 -9.96 -9.09 6.35
CA GLY A 127 -11.32 -8.60 6.11
C GLY A 127 -11.56 -8.03 4.70
N GLY A 128 -10.55 -8.09 3.83
CA GLY A 128 -10.62 -7.62 2.46
C GLY A 128 -9.87 -6.31 2.28
N TYR A 129 -8.90 -6.27 1.36
CA TYR A 129 -8.12 -5.07 1.06
C TYR A 129 -7.79 -4.96 -0.42
N ILE A 130 -7.36 -3.76 -0.84
CA ILE A 130 -6.87 -3.50 -2.19
C ILE A 130 -5.34 -3.53 -2.15
N LEU A 131 -4.72 -4.40 -2.92
CA LEU A 131 -3.27 -4.41 -3.12
C LEU A 131 -2.92 -3.51 -4.31
N LEU A 132 -2.40 -2.33 -4.03
CA LEU A 132 -1.87 -1.42 -5.04
C LEU A 132 -0.44 -1.83 -5.39
N SER A 133 -0.21 -2.17 -6.65
CA SER A 133 1.11 -2.47 -7.20
C SER A 133 1.61 -1.30 -8.03
N ALA A 134 2.89 -0.94 -7.88
CA ALA A 134 3.55 0.06 -8.71
C ALA A 134 4.88 -0.45 -9.26
N ARG A 135 5.12 -0.21 -10.55
CA ARG A 135 6.36 -0.58 -11.26
C ARG A 135 6.87 0.60 -12.07
N ALA A 136 8.18 0.77 -12.17
CA ALA A 136 8.75 1.76 -13.09
C ALA A 136 8.35 1.42 -14.53
N LYS A 137 8.01 2.45 -15.32
CA LYS A 137 7.79 2.30 -16.76
C LYS A 137 9.08 1.84 -17.46
N PRO A 138 9.00 1.16 -18.62
CA PRO A 138 10.17 0.69 -19.33
C PRO A 138 11.21 1.80 -19.57
N GLY A 139 12.48 1.52 -19.25
CA GLY A 139 13.58 2.47 -19.40
C GLY A 139 13.74 3.49 -18.26
N ILE A 140 12.86 3.48 -17.25
CA ILE A 140 12.96 4.36 -16.09
C ILE A 140 13.68 3.67 -14.93
N THR A 141 14.54 4.41 -14.24
CA THR A 141 15.09 4.04 -12.94
C THR A 141 14.95 5.22 -11.99
N CYS A 142 14.18 5.03 -10.93
CA CYS A 142 13.87 6.08 -9.95
C CYS A 142 13.84 5.50 -8.54
N THR A 143 13.80 6.36 -7.53
CA THR A 143 13.71 5.97 -6.12
C THR A 143 12.42 6.46 -5.51
N ILE A 144 11.60 5.56 -4.96
CA ILE A 144 10.52 5.93 -4.05
C ILE A 144 11.18 6.35 -2.73
N PRO A 145 10.92 7.57 -2.23
CA PRO A 145 11.50 8.02 -0.97
C PRO A 145 10.92 7.21 0.19
N GLY A 146 11.59 7.20 1.33
CA GLY A 146 11.05 6.64 2.57
C GLY A 146 9.94 7.53 3.12
N ALA A 147 8.78 7.49 2.47
CA ALA A 147 7.62 8.32 2.75
C ALA A 147 6.35 7.50 2.54
N LEU A 148 5.26 8.01 3.10
CA LEU A 148 3.95 7.39 3.02
C LEU A 148 3.37 7.58 1.61
N PRO A 149 2.74 6.57 1.00
CA PRO A 149 1.91 6.77 -0.18
C PRO A 149 0.78 7.75 0.12
N SER A 150 0.36 8.51 -0.89
CA SER A 150 -0.87 9.29 -0.83
C SER A 150 -1.93 8.55 -1.65
N VAL A 151 -3.03 8.16 -0.99
CA VAL A 151 -4.15 7.48 -1.62
C VAL A 151 -5.43 8.19 -1.24
N SER A 152 -6.25 8.51 -2.22
CA SER A 152 -7.60 9.03 -1.99
C SER A 152 -8.62 8.36 -2.91
N PHE A 153 -9.88 8.32 -2.49
CA PHE A 153 -10.95 7.69 -3.24
C PHE A 153 -11.89 8.70 -3.89
N GLY A 154 -12.18 8.46 -5.17
CA GLY A 154 -13.10 9.26 -5.96
C GLY A 154 -12.70 10.72 -6.15
N SER A 155 -13.56 11.48 -6.84
CA SER A 155 -13.38 12.92 -7.04
C SER A 155 -13.65 13.75 -5.79
N LYS A 156 -14.28 13.16 -4.76
CA LYS A 156 -14.48 13.81 -3.45
C LYS A 156 -13.26 13.68 -2.52
N GLY A 157 -12.28 12.84 -2.89
CA GLY A 157 -10.98 12.81 -2.24
C GLY A 157 -11.01 12.30 -0.80
N ILE A 158 -11.74 11.22 -0.51
CA ILE A 158 -11.63 10.59 0.81
C ILE A 158 -10.22 10.02 0.93
N GLU A 159 -9.35 10.70 1.68
CA GLU A 159 -7.94 10.35 1.82
C GLU A 159 -7.76 9.22 2.83
N ALA A 160 -6.90 8.27 2.48
CA ALA A 160 -6.51 7.18 3.36
C ALA A 160 -5.52 7.69 4.41
N ALA A 161 -5.82 7.43 5.68
CA ALA A 161 -4.87 7.65 6.76
C ALA A 161 -3.75 6.62 6.71
N ASN A 162 -2.66 6.87 7.44
CA ASN A 162 -1.58 5.91 7.47
C ASN A 162 -1.88 4.74 8.42
N ALA A 163 -1.60 3.52 7.96
CA ALA A 163 -1.77 2.31 8.76
C ALA A 163 -0.56 1.99 9.67
N GLU A 164 0.59 2.64 9.45
CA GLU A 164 1.86 2.33 10.09
C GLU A 164 2.44 3.54 10.86
N GLN A 165 3.14 3.28 11.96
CA GLN A 165 3.66 4.36 12.83
C GLN A 165 4.97 4.99 12.33
N ALA A 166 5.64 4.34 11.38
CA ALA A 166 6.92 4.77 10.83
C ALA A 166 6.85 4.76 9.31
N VAL A 167 7.70 5.55 8.65
CA VAL A 167 7.89 5.47 7.19
C VAL A 167 8.81 4.30 6.83
N GLY A 168 8.53 3.65 5.71
CA GLY A 168 9.41 2.62 5.16
C GLY A 168 10.74 3.17 4.63
N PRO A 169 11.72 2.30 4.30
CA PRO A 169 12.97 2.73 3.69
C PRO A 169 12.74 3.22 2.25
N ALA A 170 13.71 3.95 1.69
CA ALA A 170 13.69 4.32 0.28
C ALA A 170 13.87 3.08 -0.62
N ILE A 171 13.10 3.00 -1.71
CA ILE A 171 13.09 1.84 -2.60
C ILE A 171 13.48 2.26 -4.01
N LYS A 172 14.62 1.77 -4.50
CA LYS A 172 15.04 1.94 -5.89
C LYS A 172 14.23 1.02 -6.81
N LEU A 173 13.50 1.60 -7.75
CA LEU A 173 12.77 0.90 -8.81
C LEU A 173 13.57 0.89 -10.11
N SER A 174 13.70 -0.29 -10.71
CA SER A 174 14.31 -0.51 -12.02
C SER A 174 13.86 -1.86 -12.58
N GLY A 175 13.82 -1.98 -13.90
CA GLY A 175 13.45 -3.24 -14.57
C GLY A 175 12.04 -3.70 -14.18
N SER A 176 11.90 -4.94 -13.73
CA SER A 176 10.61 -5.54 -13.35
C SER A 176 10.26 -5.43 -11.87
N LYS A 177 11.08 -4.74 -11.06
CA LYS A 177 10.81 -4.60 -9.62
C LYS A 177 9.46 -3.91 -9.38
N THR A 178 8.72 -4.45 -8.42
CA THR A 178 7.41 -3.96 -8.00
C THR A 178 7.47 -3.55 -6.54
N VAL A 179 6.73 -2.52 -6.21
CA VAL A 179 6.38 -2.21 -4.83
C VAL A 179 4.88 -2.29 -4.65
N TYR A 180 4.49 -2.46 -3.41
CA TYR A 180 3.14 -2.76 -2.99
C TYR A 180 2.72 -1.82 -1.86
N ALA A 181 1.47 -1.39 -1.87
CA ALA A 181 0.82 -0.79 -0.72
C ALA A 181 -0.55 -1.45 -0.55
N GLY A 182 -0.87 -1.83 0.67
CA GLY A 182 -2.18 -2.34 1.03
C GLY A 182 -3.09 -1.19 1.43
N ILE A 183 -4.31 -1.21 0.92
CA ILE A 183 -5.31 -0.21 1.23
C ILE A 183 -6.52 -0.94 1.78
N ASN A 184 -6.82 -0.71 3.05
CA ASN A 184 -8.09 -1.12 3.61
C ASN A 184 -9.08 0.04 3.34
N PRO A 185 -10.06 -0.14 2.43
CA PRO A 185 -10.98 0.93 2.08
C PRO A 185 -11.94 1.26 3.22
N LYS A 186 -12.14 0.35 4.18
CA LYS A 186 -13.13 0.48 5.24
C LYS A 186 -12.67 -0.14 6.55
N THR A 187 -12.39 0.73 7.52
CA THR A 187 -11.99 0.33 8.89
C THR A 187 -13.16 0.38 9.89
N THR A 188 -14.35 0.79 9.45
CA THR A 188 -15.54 0.87 10.30
C THR A 188 -16.42 -0.37 10.19
N ASN A 189 -17.03 -0.77 11.31
CA ASN A 189 -17.94 -1.91 11.37
C ASN A 189 -19.39 -1.60 10.96
N GLY A 190 -19.70 -0.33 10.63
CA GLY A 190 -21.05 0.08 10.25
C GLY A 190 -21.37 -0.29 8.80
N ASN A 191 -22.63 -0.29 8.41
CA ASN A 191 -23.04 -0.47 7.00
C ASN A 191 -22.88 0.80 6.14
N GLY A 192 -22.36 1.88 6.74
CA GLY A 192 -22.09 3.13 6.04
C GLY A 192 -20.90 3.05 5.09
N GLY A 193 -20.62 4.18 4.47
CA GLY A 193 -19.54 4.36 3.51
C GLY A 193 -20.06 4.87 2.17
N THR A 194 -19.13 5.27 1.31
CA THR A 194 -19.42 5.73 -0.05
C THR A 194 -18.78 4.78 -1.04
N GLU A 195 -19.53 4.35 -2.06
CA GLU A 195 -18.99 3.51 -3.11
C GLU A 195 -18.17 4.34 -4.10
N PHE A 196 -16.97 3.85 -4.44
CA PHE A 196 -16.14 4.38 -5.52
C PHE A 196 -15.65 3.24 -6.40
N THR A 197 -15.28 3.57 -7.64
CA THR A 197 -14.76 2.61 -8.63
C THR A 197 -13.29 2.82 -8.95
N PHE A 198 -12.69 3.87 -8.39
CA PHE A 198 -11.30 4.24 -8.60
C PHE A 198 -10.72 4.92 -7.37
N LEU A 199 -9.39 4.88 -7.28
CA LEU A 199 -8.58 5.66 -6.36
C LEU A 199 -7.63 6.57 -7.14
N ILE A 200 -7.07 7.55 -6.43
CA ILE A 200 -6.01 8.44 -6.87
C ILE A 200 -4.78 8.11 -6.04
N ALA A 201 -3.72 7.60 -6.67
CA ALA A 201 -2.48 7.17 -6.04
C ALA A 201 -1.31 8.07 -6.41
N GLY A 202 -0.61 8.60 -5.41
CA GLY A 202 0.67 9.28 -5.53
C GLY A 202 1.78 8.52 -4.80
N ILE A 203 3.03 8.79 -5.17
CA ILE A 203 4.19 8.22 -4.46
C ILE A 203 4.23 8.71 -3.00
N GLY A 204 3.74 9.93 -2.77
CA GLY A 204 3.46 10.53 -1.47
C GLY A 204 2.71 11.85 -1.66
N ALA A 205 2.41 12.55 -0.57
CA ALA A 205 1.56 13.76 -0.59
C ALA A 205 2.10 14.93 -1.44
N SER A 206 3.41 14.95 -1.71
CA SER A 206 4.06 15.98 -2.53
C SER A 206 4.12 15.62 -4.02
N ASP A 207 3.50 14.51 -4.44
CA ASP A 207 3.48 14.12 -5.86
C ASP A 207 2.60 15.10 -6.65
N PRO A 208 3.18 15.86 -7.61
CA PRO A 208 2.41 16.84 -8.37
C PRO A 208 1.45 16.21 -9.40
N ASN A 209 1.57 14.91 -9.67
CA ASN A 209 0.80 14.23 -10.71
C ASN A 209 0.34 12.84 -10.26
N PRO A 210 -0.53 12.73 -9.24
CA PRO A 210 -1.05 11.45 -8.81
C PRO A 210 -1.86 10.78 -9.92
N ALA A 211 -1.85 9.45 -9.95
CA ALA A 211 -2.47 8.64 -10.99
C ALA A 211 -3.86 8.15 -10.55
N SER A 212 -4.86 8.23 -11.45
CA SER A 212 -6.14 7.55 -11.26
C SER A 212 -6.01 6.07 -11.59
N VAL A 213 -6.41 5.19 -10.67
CA VAL A 213 -6.31 3.74 -10.80
C VAL A 213 -7.68 3.11 -10.53
N SER A 214 -8.19 2.33 -11.48
CA SER A 214 -9.47 1.63 -11.33
C SER A 214 -9.35 0.50 -10.31
N THR A 215 -10.27 0.44 -9.36
CA THR A 215 -10.33 -0.59 -8.31
C THR A 215 -11.49 -1.56 -8.51
N GLY A 216 -12.43 -1.23 -9.39
CA GLY A 216 -13.78 -1.78 -9.32
C GLY A 216 -14.57 -1.21 -8.13
N PRO A 217 -15.86 -1.54 -7.99
CA PRO A 217 -16.71 -1.02 -6.92
C PRO A 217 -16.19 -1.42 -5.53
N VAL A 218 -15.90 -0.43 -4.69
CA VAL A 218 -15.46 -0.61 -3.31
C VAL A 218 -16.18 0.40 -2.41
N THR A 219 -16.65 -0.07 -1.25
CA THR A 219 -17.24 0.80 -0.22
C THR A 219 -16.14 1.38 0.65
N VAL A 220 -16.10 2.70 0.78
CA VAL A 220 -15.04 3.44 1.48
C VAL A 220 -15.59 4.13 2.72
N ASP A 221 -14.97 3.90 3.88
CA ASP A 221 -15.23 4.61 5.13
C ASP A 221 -14.00 4.55 6.06
N LYS A 222 -13.41 5.71 6.34
CA LYS A 222 -12.12 5.85 7.05
C LYS A 222 -11.03 4.90 6.48
N PRO A 223 -10.68 5.04 5.19
CA PRO A 223 -9.68 4.18 4.59
C PRO A 223 -8.31 4.38 5.25
N ILE A 224 -7.50 3.33 5.24
CA ILE A 224 -6.08 3.38 5.64
C ILE A 224 -5.18 2.75 4.57
N VAL A 225 -3.93 3.18 4.53
CA VAL A 225 -2.91 2.67 3.60
C VAL A 225 -1.59 2.37 4.31
N THR A 226 -0.97 1.24 3.96
CA THR A 226 0.37 0.84 4.45
C THR A 226 1.47 1.73 3.86
N ASN A 227 2.70 1.52 4.31
CA ASN A 227 3.87 1.98 3.56
C ASN A 227 3.99 1.29 2.19
N TRP A 228 4.92 1.79 1.37
CA TRP A 228 5.44 1.04 0.23
C TRP A 228 6.33 -0.10 0.71
N HIS A 229 6.03 -1.31 0.26
CA HIS A 229 6.76 -2.54 0.56
C HIS A 229 7.26 -3.22 -0.71
N THR A 230 8.34 -3.99 -0.61
CA THR A 230 8.85 -4.78 -1.76
C THR A 230 8.22 -6.16 -1.88
N ALA A 231 7.49 -6.61 -0.86
CA ALA A 231 6.72 -7.84 -0.87
C ALA A 231 5.24 -7.53 -0.57
N PRO A 232 4.30 -8.22 -1.24
CA PRO A 232 2.88 -7.99 -1.01
C PRO A 232 2.42 -8.45 0.38
N THR A 233 3.09 -9.45 0.96
CA THR A 233 2.79 -9.96 2.32
C THR A 233 3.07 -8.95 3.42
N ASP A 234 4.00 -8.02 3.18
CA ASP A 234 4.33 -6.95 4.13
C ASP A 234 3.38 -5.75 3.98
N ALA A 235 2.63 -5.72 2.88
CA ALA A 235 1.64 -4.70 2.56
C ALA A 235 0.22 -5.13 2.97
N VAL A 236 0.05 -6.03 3.94
CA VAL A 236 -1.27 -6.37 4.47
C VAL A 236 -1.67 -5.29 5.49
N PRO A 237 -2.72 -4.50 5.24
CA PRO A 237 -3.14 -3.46 6.18
C PRO A 237 -3.81 -4.07 7.41
N GLY A 238 -3.72 -3.37 8.54
CA GLY A 238 -4.51 -3.68 9.73
C GLY A 238 -6.00 -3.39 9.54
N ASP A 239 -6.78 -3.64 10.59
CA ASP A 239 -8.21 -3.32 10.62
C ASP A 239 -8.50 -1.84 10.95
N GLY A 240 -7.47 -1.08 11.30
CA GLY A 240 -7.56 0.34 11.66
C GLY A 240 -7.98 0.60 13.11
N THR A 241 -7.95 -0.41 13.97
CA THR A 241 -8.32 -0.27 15.40
C THR A 241 -7.15 -0.04 16.35
N ASP A 242 -5.91 -0.18 15.88
CA ASP A 242 -4.68 -0.05 16.68
C ASP A 242 -4.13 1.39 16.79
N SER A 243 -4.94 2.42 16.52
CA SER A 243 -4.53 3.85 16.51
C SER A 243 -4.97 4.64 17.73
#